data_AF-A0A1Q4DGG5-F1
#
_entry.id   AF-A0A1Q4DGG5-F1
#
_cell.length_a   1.000
_cell.length_b   1.000
_cell.length_c   1.000
_cell.angle_alpha   90.00
_cell.angle_beta   90.00
_cell.angle_gamma   90.00
#
_symmetry.space_group_name_H-M   'P 1'
#
loop_
_entity.id
_entity.type
_entity.pdbx_description
1 polymer ?
#
loop_
_entity_poly.entity_id
_entity_poly.type
_entity_poly.pdbx_seq_one_letter_code
_entity_poly.pdbx_strand_id
1 'polypeptide(L)'
;MLITEMPARHDAAGQTDSLARLAARALRLGGVLVVLTRCDRVGGVLVDPTGPMVTAGQNADLLYLQHIVAVHLPPADLRPHPAQRADERAPAPHRRVHSDVLVFAQPHSSGSSGGVEPATDRPSRP
;
A
#
# COMPACT_ATOMS: atom_id res chain seq x y z
N MET A 1 0.79 -6.58 14.08
CA MET A 1 0.64 -5.35 13.29
C MET A 1 2.00 -4.68 13.20
N LEU A 2 2.39 -4.22 12.02
CA LEU A 2 3.60 -3.44 11.78
C LEU A 2 3.19 -2.08 11.21
N ILE A 3 3.81 -1.01 11.70
CA ILE A 3 3.60 0.35 11.22
C ILE A 3 4.96 0.93 10.90
N THR A 4 5.08 1.56 9.73
CA THR A 4 6.32 2.19 9.31
C THR A 4 6.04 3.38 8.40
N GLU A 5 7.03 4.24 8.27
CA GLU A 5 7.05 5.24 7.23
C GLU A 5 7.93 4.76 6.06
N MET A 6 7.57 5.13 4.84
CA MET A 6 8.43 5.02 3.67
C MET A 6 8.76 6.44 3.16
N PRO A 7 10.01 6.89 3.31
CA PRO A 7 10.41 8.22 2.85
C PRO A 7 10.46 8.29 1.32
N ALA A 8 10.16 9.47 0.77
CA ALA A 8 10.43 9.75 -0.64
C ALA A 8 11.94 9.86 -0.86
N ARG A 9 12.51 8.88 -1.57
CA ARG A 9 13.93 8.83 -1.95
C ARG A 9 14.06 8.30 -3.37
N HIS A 10 15.13 8.69 -4.08
CA HIS A 10 15.36 8.21 -5.44
C HIS A 10 15.51 6.68 -5.54
N ASP A 11 15.93 6.01 -4.47
CA ASP A 11 16.07 4.56 -4.36
C ASP A 11 14.85 3.88 -3.71
N ALA A 12 13.71 4.58 -3.60
CA ALA A 12 12.52 4.09 -2.93
C ALA A 12 12.09 2.71 -3.44
N ALA A 13 12.19 2.45 -4.76
CA ALA A 13 11.77 1.17 -5.35
C ALA A 13 12.47 -0.05 -4.73
N GLY A 14 13.77 0.01 -4.41
CA GLY A 14 14.48 -1.10 -3.77
C GLY A 14 14.15 -1.24 -2.28
N GLN A 15 13.89 -0.12 -1.61
CA GLN A 15 13.50 -0.07 -0.20
C GLN A 15 12.07 -0.57 0.01
N THR A 16 11.12 -0.21 -0.87
CA THR A 16 9.73 -0.67 -0.82
C THR A 16 9.65 -2.18 -0.94
N ASP A 17 10.40 -2.74 -1.89
CA ASP A 17 10.51 -4.16 -2.15
C ASP A 17 11.08 -4.95 -0.96
N SER A 18 12.15 -4.43 -0.36
CA SER A 18 12.79 -5.05 0.80
C SER A 18 11.89 -4.99 2.03
N LEU A 19 11.21 -3.85 2.24
CA LEU A 19 10.26 -3.66 3.33
C LEU A 19 9.07 -4.62 3.21
N ALA A 20 8.43 -4.69 2.03
CA ALA A 20 7.28 -5.55 1.80
C ALA A 20 7.63 -7.02 2.05
N ARG A 21 8.76 -7.48 1.52
CA ARG A 21 9.26 -8.85 1.74
C ARG A 21 9.57 -9.14 3.22
N LEU A 22 10.14 -8.18 3.95
CA LEU A 22 10.42 -8.34 5.37
C LEU A 22 9.11 -8.42 6.18
N ALA A 23 8.14 -7.55 5.87
CA ALA A 23 6.85 -7.55 6.53
C ALA A 23 6.07 -8.84 6.27
N ALA A 24 6.05 -9.33 5.02
CA ALA A 24 5.41 -10.60 4.66
C ALA A 24 6.00 -11.79 5.42
N ARG A 25 7.31 -11.79 5.72
CA ARG A 25 7.93 -12.84 6.55
C ARG A 25 7.65 -12.68 8.04
N ALA A 26 7.52 -11.45 8.52
CA ALA A 26 7.37 -11.16 9.94
C ALA A 26 5.92 -11.25 10.43
N LEU A 27 4.94 -11.02 9.56
CA LEU A 27 3.52 -11.02 9.91
C LEU A 27 2.96 -12.45 9.97
N ARG A 28 2.31 -12.75 11.09
CA ARG A 28 1.41 -13.92 11.22
C ARG A 28 0.25 -13.80 10.23
N LEU A 29 -0.42 -14.91 9.93
CA LEU A 29 -1.65 -14.93 9.13
C LEU A 29 -2.66 -13.89 9.65
N GLY A 30 -3.24 -13.10 8.73
CA GLY A 30 -4.14 -11.99 9.08
C GLY A 30 -3.44 -10.77 9.71
N GLY A 31 -2.12 -10.79 9.84
CA GLY A 31 -1.35 -9.65 10.34
C GLY A 31 -1.39 -8.48 9.36
N VAL A 32 -1.44 -7.26 9.90
CA VAL A 32 -1.54 -6.03 9.10
C VAL A 32 -0.20 -5.29 9.06
N LEU A 33 0.18 -4.84 7.86
CA LEU A 33 1.21 -3.83 7.62
C LEU A 33 0.52 -2.51 7.28
N VAL A 34 0.88 -1.44 8.00
CA VAL A 34 0.46 -0.06 7.69
C VAL A 34 1.70 0.74 7.31
N VAL A 35 1.65 1.38 6.15
CA VAL A 35 2.78 2.16 5.63
C VAL A 35 2.33 3.58 5.37
N LEU A 36 2.99 4.53 6.01
CA LEU A 36 2.81 5.95 5.73
C LEU A 36 3.75 6.36 4.61
N THR A 37 3.22 6.88 3.52
CA THR A 37 3.99 7.40 2.38
C THR A 37 3.72 8.88 2.19
N ARG A 38 4.72 9.60 1.66
CA ARG A 38 4.61 11.05 1.46
C ARG A 38 5.35 11.46 0.18
N CYS A 39 4.68 12.12 -0.75
CA CYS A 39 5.30 12.67 -1.96
C CYS A 39 6.22 13.84 -1.62
N ASP A 40 7.50 13.79 -2.00
CA ASP A 40 8.47 14.87 -1.74
C ASP A 40 9.25 15.26 -3.00
N ARG A 41 9.86 16.44 -3.00
CA ARG A 41 10.83 16.83 -4.01
C ARG A 41 12.23 16.47 -3.57
N VAL A 42 12.86 15.54 -4.28
CA VAL A 42 14.26 15.15 -4.10
C VAL A 42 15.01 15.53 -5.36
N GLY A 43 16.05 16.36 -5.24
CA GLY A 43 16.82 16.82 -6.40
C GLY A 43 16.00 17.59 -7.45
N GLY A 44 14.91 18.25 -7.05
CA GLY A 44 13.99 18.96 -7.96
C GLY A 44 12.93 18.08 -8.63
N VAL A 45 13.00 16.76 -8.46
CA VAL A 45 12.05 15.80 -9.01
C VAL A 45 11.04 15.41 -7.93
N LEU A 46 9.75 15.36 -8.28
CA LEU A 46 8.72 14.84 -7.38
C LEU A 46 8.84 13.31 -7.32
N VAL A 47 9.04 12.78 -6.12
CA VAL A 47 9.15 11.36 -5.82
C VAL A 47 7.97 10.97 -4.94
N ASP A 48 7.18 10.00 -5.41
CA ASP A 48 6.06 9.42 -4.69
C ASP A 48 6.33 7.93 -4.43
N PRO A 49 6.54 7.51 -3.16
CA PRO A 49 6.72 6.10 -2.83
C PRO A 49 5.42 5.30 -2.74
N THR A 50 4.24 5.92 -2.88
CA THR A 50 2.94 5.25 -2.77
C THR A 50 2.78 4.15 -3.80
N GLY A 51 2.92 4.47 -5.09
CA GLY A 51 2.84 3.48 -6.17
C GLY A 51 3.83 2.31 -5.98
N PRO A 52 5.14 2.58 -5.83
CA PRO A 52 6.13 1.54 -5.54
C PRO A 52 5.83 0.68 -4.32
N MET A 53 5.28 1.24 -3.23
CA MET A 53 4.88 0.44 -2.06
C MET A 53 3.70 -0.47 -2.35
N VAL A 54 2.70 0.00 -3.08
CA VAL A 54 1.55 -0.84 -3.49
C VAL A 54 2.03 -2.01 -4.32
N THR A 55 2.85 -1.74 -5.34
CA THR A 55 3.44 -2.80 -6.19
C THR A 55 4.29 -3.77 -5.38
N ALA A 56 5.17 -3.28 -4.51
CA ALA A 56 6.01 -4.12 -3.66
C ALA A 56 5.20 -5.00 -2.70
N GLY A 57 4.14 -4.45 -2.10
CA GLY A 57 3.24 -5.20 -1.22
C GLY A 57 2.55 -6.35 -1.95
N GLN A 58 2.00 -6.08 -3.13
CA GLN A 58 1.36 -7.09 -3.98
C GLN A 58 2.34 -8.16 -4.45
N ASN A 59 3.56 -7.76 -4.85
CA ASN A 59 4.64 -8.67 -5.23
C ASN A 59 5.15 -9.53 -4.05
N ALA A 60 4.86 -9.13 -2.82
CA ALA A 60 5.19 -9.87 -1.60
C ALA A 60 3.98 -10.66 -1.05
N ASP A 61 2.96 -10.89 -1.87
CA ASP A 61 1.72 -11.60 -1.55
C ASP A 61 0.89 -10.97 -0.40
N LEU A 62 1.09 -9.67 -0.12
CA LEU A 62 0.24 -8.94 0.82
C LEU A 62 -1.01 -8.43 0.11
N LEU A 63 -2.17 -8.60 0.74
CA LEU A 63 -3.45 -8.08 0.26
C LEU A 63 -3.51 -6.58 0.50
N TYR A 64 -3.61 -5.78 -0.57
CA TYR A 64 -3.83 -4.34 -0.46
C TYR A 64 -5.30 -4.06 -0.12
N LEU A 65 -5.55 -3.51 1.06
CA LEU A 65 -6.91 -3.35 1.59
C LEU A 65 -7.43 -1.93 1.43
N GLN A 66 -6.63 -0.93 1.81
CA GLN A 66 -7.07 0.45 1.85
C GLN A 66 -5.96 1.42 1.49
N HIS A 67 -6.39 2.50 0.83
CA HIS A 67 -5.64 3.73 0.62
C HIS A 67 -6.37 4.85 1.36
N ILE A 68 -5.79 5.37 2.42
CA ILE A 68 -6.38 6.50 3.16
C ILE A 68 -5.50 7.72 2.95
N VAL A 69 -6.11 8.83 2.50
CA VAL A 69 -5.41 10.10 2.33
C VAL A 69 -5.56 10.92 3.61
N ALA A 70 -4.47 11.07 4.36
CA ALA A 70 -4.39 11.91 5.56
C ALA A 70 -4.03 13.34 5.15
N VAL A 71 -5.02 14.24 5.16
CA VAL A 71 -4.86 15.64 4.78
C VAL A 71 -4.34 16.47 5.96
N HIS A 72 -3.23 17.18 5.75
CA HIS A 72 -2.54 18.03 6.73
C HIS A 72 -2.92 19.50 6.53
N LEU A 73 -4.20 19.81 6.75
CA LEU A 73 -4.73 21.18 6.68
C LEU A 73 -5.39 21.54 8.01
N PRO A 74 -5.29 22.81 8.46
CA PRO A 74 -6.14 23.32 9.54
C PRO A 74 -7.62 23.09 9.21
N PRO A 75 -8.49 22.75 10.18
CA PRO A 75 -9.91 22.53 9.92
C PRO A 75 -10.62 23.71 9.22
N ALA A 76 -10.15 24.94 9.44
CA ALA A 76 -10.68 26.14 8.79
C ALA A 76 -10.44 26.15 7.26
N ASP A 77 -9.36 25.49 6.81
CA ASP A 77 -8.95 25.41 5.40
C ASP A 77 -9.59 24.21 4.67
N LEU A 78 -10.40 23.40 5.36
CA LEU A 78 -11.17 22.29 4.76
C LEU A 78 -12.38 22.77 3.95
N ARG A 79 -12.69 24.08 3.99
CA ARG A 79 -13.74 24.65 3.13
C ARG A 79 -13.22 24.65 1.70
N PRO A 80 -13.96 24.09 0.72
CA PRO A 80 -13.56 24.16 -0.68
C PRO A 80 -13.43 25.63 -1.07
N HIS A 81 -12.19 26.09 -1.26
CA HIS A 81 -11.94 27.37 -1.88
C HIS A 81 -12.20 27.17 -3.39
N PRO A 82 -12.92 28.08 -4.07
CA PRO A 82 -13.01 28.02 -5.52
C PRO A 82 -11.59 27.91 -6.05
N ALA A 83 -11.34 26.93 -6.94
CA ALA A 83 -10.01 26.67 -7.48
C ALA A 83 -9.43 27.99 -7.98
N GLN A 84 -8.47 28.54 -7.22
CA GLN A 84 -7.80 29.76 -7.62
C GLN A 84 -7.10 29.40 -8.92
N ARG A 85 -7.53 30.00 -10.03
CA ARG A 85 -6.91 29.77 -11.34
C ARG A 85 -5.42 29.91 -11.12
N ALA A 86 -4.68 28.84 -11.41
CA ALA A 86 -3.24 28.86 -11.29
C ALA A 86 -2.75 30.06 -12.11
N ASP A 87 -2.13 31.02 -11.45
CA ASP A 87 -1.47 32.14 -12.12
C ASP A 87 -0.46 31.49 -13.09
N GLU A 88 -0.49 31.85 -14.37
CA GLU A 88 0.34 31.23 -15.42
C GLU A 88 1.84 31.44 -15.19
N ARG A 89 2.18 32.26 -14.19
CA ARG A 89 3.52 32.41 -13.63
C ARG A 89 3.90 31.20 -12.80
N ALA A 90 4.71 30.35 -13.42
CA ALA A 90 5.49 29.24 -12.86
C ALA A 90 4.76 28.38 -11.81
N PRO A 91 4.54 27.08 -12.04
CA PRO A 91 3.76 26.24 -11.14
C PRO A 91 4.26 26.39 -9.70
N ALA A 92 3.36 26.82 -8.81
CA ALA A 92 3.65 27.03 -7.41
C ALA A 92 4.33 25.78 -6.83
N PRO A 93 5.28 25.93 -5.89
CA PRO A 93 5.98 24.80 -5.33
C PRO A 93 4.98 23.79 -4.75
N HIS A 94 5.19 22.49 -5.02
CA HIS A 94 4.37 21.42 -4.47
C HIS A 94 4.38 21.55 -2.94
N ARG A 95 3.28 22.04 -2.38
CA ARG A 95 3.08 22.11 -0.94
C ARG A 95 2.55 20.76 -0.50
N ARG A 96 3.25 20.13 0.43
CA ARG A 96 2.78 18.88 1.02
C ARG A 96 1.52 19.17 1.84
N VAL A 97 0.37 18.75 1.30
CA VAL A 97 -0.94 18.91 1.95
C VAL A 97 -1.54 17.59 2.41
N HIS A 98 -0.93 16.46 2.07
CA HIS A 98 -1.37 15.15 2.51
C HIS A 98 -0.22 14.15 2.68
N SER A 99 -0.53 13.02 3.30
CA SER A 99 0.25 11.78 3.32
C SER A 99 -0.70 10.63 3.08
N ASP A 100 -0.22 9.56 2.46
CA ASP A 100 -1.03 8.37 2.27
C ASP A 100 -0.75 7.36 3.37
N VAL A 101 -1.79 6.66 3.78
CA VAL A 101 -1.73 5.51 4.69
C VAL A 101 -2.20 4.31 3.90
N LEU A 102 -1.25 3.43 3.60
CA LEU A 102 -1.46 2.20 2.85
C LEU A 102 -1.63 1.05 3.84
N VAL A 103 -2.71 0.31 3.71
CA VAL A 103 -3.04 -0.82 4.59
C VAL A 103 -2.94 -2.11 3.80
N PHE A 104 -2.09 -3.02 4.26
CA PHE A 104 -1.92 -4.34 3.69
C PHE A 104 -2.17 -5.42 4.74
N ALA A 105 -2.67 -6.59 4.33
CA ALA A 105 -2.82 -7.74 5.20
C ALA A 105 -2.08 -8.96 4.66
N GLN A 106 -1.48 -9.73 5.56
CA GLN A 106 -1.07 -11.08 5.27
C GLN A 106 -2.32 -11.92 4.98
N PRO A 107 -2.40 -12.61 3.83
CA PRO A 107 -3.54 -13.46 3.51
C PRO A 107 -3.84 -14.44 4.65
N HIS A 108 -5.13 -14.67 4.91
CA HIS A 108 -5.53 -15.81 5.71
C HIS A 108 -5.35 -17.07 4.85
N SER A 109 -4.90 -18.17 5.45
CA SER A 109 -5.09 -19.47 4.80
C SER A 109 -6.58 -19.75 4.77
N SER A 110 -7.25 -19.36 3.69
CA SER A 110 -8.50 -19.99 3.29
C SER A 110 -8.14 -21.44 3.01
N GLY A 111 -8.30 -22.30 4.02
CA GLY A 111 -8.08 -23.72 3.87
C GLY A 111 -8.80 -24.19 2.61
N SER A 112 -8.05 -24.75 1.67
CA SER A 112 -8.62 -25.41 0.51
C SER A 112 -9.42 -26.60 1.02
N SER A 113 -10.70 -26.40 1.33
CA SER A 113 -11.67 -27.49 1.43
C SER A 113 -11.97 -27.99 0.01
N GLY A 114 -10.95 -28.55 -0.63
CA GLY A 114 -11.03 -29.33 -1.85
C GLY A 114 -10.64 -30.77 -1.52
N GLY A 115 -11.34 -31.37 -0.54
CA GLY A 115 -11.31 -32.80 -0.35
C GLY A 115 -12.01 -33.43 -1.54
N VAL A 116 -11.26 -33.81 -2.57
CA VAL A 116 -11.72 -34.82 -3.52
C VAL A 116 -11.63 -36.15 -2.77
N GLU A 117 -12.77 -36.61 -2.25
CA GLU A 117 -12.90 -37.98 -1.78
C GLU A 117 -12.70 -38.91 -3.00
N PRO A 118 -11.73 -39.83 -3.00
CA PRO A 118 -11.62 -40.81 -4.07
C PRO A 118 -12.79 -41.79 -3.96
N ALA A 119 -13.66 -41.81 -4.96
CA ALA A 119 -14.72 -42.80 -5.08
C ALA A 119 -14.10 -44.20 -5.13
N THR A 120 -14.24 -44.96 -4.04
CA THR A 120 -13.98 -46.40 -4.04
C THR A 120 -15.00 -47.09 -4.93
N ASP A 121 -14.56 -47.46 -6.13
CA ASP A 121 -15.26 -48.39 -7.00
C ASP A 121 -15.26 -49.78 -6.34
N ARG A 122 -16.46 -50.28 -5.99
CA ARG A 122 -16.64 -51.67 -5.54
C ARG A 122 -17.05 -52.51 -6.75
N PRO A 123 -16.34 -53.60 -7.08
CA PRO A 123 -16.76 -54.46 -8.17
C PRO A 123 -18.00 -55.27 -7.78
N SER A 124 -19.05 -55.15 -8.58
CA SER A 124 -20.19 -56.08 -8.57
C SER A 124 -19.76 -57.43 -9.15
N ARG A 125 -20.05 -58.51 -8.43
CA ARG A 125 -19.82 -59.91 -8.81
C ARG A 125 -21.09 -60.71 -8.47
N PRO A 126 -21.26 -61.89 -9.09
CA PRO A 126 -21.69 -62.13 -10.46
C PRO A 126 -23.22 -62.17 -10.62
#